data_AF-A0A9Q0RAQ9-F1
#
_entry.id   AF-A0A9Q0RAQ9-F1
#
_cell.length_a   1.000
_cell.length_b   1.000
_cell.length_c   1.000
_cell.angle_alpha   90.00
_cell.angle_beta   90.00
_cell.angle_gamma   90.00
#
_symmetry.space_group_name_H-M   'P 1'
#
loop_
_entity.id
_entity.type
_entity.pdbx_description
1 polymer ?
#
loop_
_entity_poly.entity_id
_entity_poly.type
_entity_poly.pdbx_seq_one_letter_code
_entity_poly.pdbx_strand_id
1 'polypeptide(L)'
;MENKKSFNFNKSKNFQFKKRNFQFKKKRNSKFKNRKLKFTEENINDQKNNKKNNISNNTLKGTCEEMCPKNEYILRNRIKDFSFFETDIKTLNTKTPKMDINLAVKKYPKTGKKPDPKNIRTLATLNNTMNYLIDRILDREDRSFHEVYSFLRDRIRGVIQDVTCQNIRGKYAISIYEQAIRFHILSDYELCERNQDEFDQIQNTDLIMKYLISLMELYDFNRKNKENQNQNQNQNQNQNLNLNQNQNQNNINQNEAEFRAYHLLIVANSTEINYLNIPKEILVSEQFQFALEIYSHFHNLNLFQFFKLKNKSTFLQMCLINRLSNELRINGIKILKKATYYSRCKWFPIQDLLELLGFEQKKEMIIFLNSIGIKEMDEKSVNIYQFNSNEANFPVCLRFFDFKLLGLKRSDIIKKEYKIIISSKMKWIEENSIF
;
A
#
# COMPACT_ATOMS: atom_id res chain seq x y z
N MET A 1 -18.62 52.30 -9.32
CA MET A 1 -19.86 51.74 -8.76
C MET A 1 -20.08 50.38 -9.39
N GLU A 2 -19.67 49.30 -8.71
CA GLU A 2 -19.88 47.93 -9.19
C GLU A 2 -20.63 47.13 -8.13
N ASN A 3 -21.74 46.52 -8.54
CA ASN A 3 -22.72 45.86 -7.69
C ASN A 3 -22.33 44.40 -7.43
N LYS A 4 -22.33 44.06 -6.14
CA LYS A 4 -22.23 42.71 -5.58
C LYS A 4 -23.48 41.88 -5.93
N LYS A 5 -23.29 40.64 -6.37
CA LYS A 5 -24.26 39.54 -6.17
C LYS A 5 -23.57 38.37 -5.50
N SER A 6 -24.00 38.11 -4.28
CA SER A 6 -23.61 37.03 -3.37
C SER A 6 -24.12 35.67 -3.84
N PHE A 7 -23.22 34.69 -3.97
CA PHE A 7 -23.59 33.27 -4.00
C PHE A 7 -23.50 32.69 -2.59
N ASN A 8 -24.66 32.46 -1.97
CA ASN A 8 -24.80 31.72 -0.72
C ASN A 8 -24.67 30.21 -0.99
N PHE A 9 -23.59 29.57 -0.52
CA PHE A 9 -23.47 28.11 -0.48
C PHE A 9 -23.72 27.58 0.94
N ASN A 10 -24.68 26.65 1.02
CA ASN A 10 -25.28 26.07 2.23
C ASN A 10 -24.28 25.40 3.18
N LYS A 11 -24.04 26.03 4.35
CA LYS A 11 -23.25 25.51 5.50
C LYS A 11 -23.89 24.29 6.22
N SER A 12 -25.16 23.99 5.98
CA SER A 12 -25.92 22.99 6.75
C SER A 12 -25.71 21.53 6.29
N LYS A 13 -25.45 21.28 5.00
CA LYS A 13 -25.24 19.91 4.49
C LYS A 13 -23.91 19.32 4.98
N ASN A 14 -22.84 20.11 5.06
CA ASN A 14 -21.52 19.66 5.52
C ASN A 14 -21.49 19.18 6.99
N PHE A 15 -22.43 19.58 7.84
CA PHE A 15 -22.49 19.13 9.24
C PHE A 15 -23.13 17.75 9.42
N GLN A 16 -24.08 17.35 8.56
CA GLN A 16 -24.67 16.01 8.60
C GLN A 16 -23.75 14.94 8.00
N PHE A 17 -22.94 15.28 6.99
CA PHE A 17 -21.91 14.38 6.43
C PHE A 17 -20.78 14.08 7.44
N LYS A 18 -20.43 15.05 8.30
CA LYS A 18 -19.36 14.91 9.33
C LYS A 18 -19.75 13.99 10.50
N LYS A 19 -21.01 13.97 10.92
CA LYS A 19 -21.50 13.08 11.99
C LYS A 19 -21.53 11.61 11.59
N ARG A 20 -21.80 11.30 10.30
CA ARG A 20 -21.77 9.91 9.80
C ARG A 20 -20.35 9.34 9.80
N ASN A 21 -19.31 10.07 9.44
CA ASN A 21 -17.93 9.56 9.48
C ASN A 21 -17.41 9.26 10.90
N PHE A 22 -17.95 9.96 11.92
CA PHE A 22 -17.52 9.85 13.32
C PHE A 22 -17.93 8.52 13.99
N GLN A 23 -19.16 8.02 13.73
CA GLN A 23 -19.61 6.72 14.27
C GLN A 23 -18.88 5.51 13.65
N PHE A 24 -18.29 5.66 12.47
CA PHE A 24 -17.67 4.55 11.73
C PHE A 24 -16.16 4.40 12.02
N LYS A 25 -15.46 5.45 12.45
CA LYS A 25 -14.04 5.36 12.84
C LYS A 25 -13.82 4.82 14.26
N LYS A 26 -14.73 5.06 15.23
CA LYS A 26 -14.73 4.29 16.50
C LYS A 26 -14.95 2.79 16.28
N LYS A 27 -15.76 2.43 15.26
CA LYS A 27 -15.87 1.05 14.75
C LYS A 27 -14.59 0.56 14.04
N ARG A 28 -13.68 1.41 13.58
CA ARG A 28 -12.43 1.05 12.88
C ARG A 28 -11.41 0.45 13.85
N ASN A 29 -11.21 1.03 15.05
CA ASN A 29 -10.30 0.46 16.06
C ASN A 29 -10.83 -0.82 16.71
N SER A 30 -12.14 -0.94 16.94
CA SER A 30 -12.75 -2.18 17.44
C SER A 30 -12.91 -3.25 16.36
N LYS A 31 -13.20 -2.88 15.09
CA LYS A 31 -13.16 -3.82 13.95
C LYS A 31 -11.74 -4.24 13.57
N PHE A 32 -10.70 -3.43 13.74
CA PHE A 32 -9.31 -3.85 13.48
C PHE A 32 -8.88 -4.97 14.45
N LYS A 33 -9.23 -4.86 15.75
CA LYS A 33 -9.02 -5.95 16.73
C LYS A 33 -9.88 -7.18 16.42
N ASN A 34 -11.18 -7.01 16.14
CA ASN A 34 -12.08 -8.15 15.89
C ASN A 34 -11.91 -8.78 14.50
N ARG A 35 -11.37 -8.07 13.50
CA ARG A 35 -11.03 -8.61 12.17
C ARG A 35 -9.68 -9.33 12.18
N LYS A 36 -8.72 -8.97 13.03
CA LYS A 36 -7.48 -9.75 13.24
C LYS A 36 -7.79 -11.18 13.69
N LEU A 37 -8.69 -11.35 14.66
CA LEU A 37 -9.16 -12.66 15.14
C LEU A 37 -9.86 -13.48 14.03
N LYS A 38 -10.66 -12.82 13.18
CA LYS A 38 -11.28 -13.48 12.01
C LYS A 38 -10.29 -13.78 10.89
N PHE A 39 -9.28 -12.94 10.65
CA PHE A 39 -8.22 -13.18 9.66
C PHE A 39 -7.33 -14.35 10.06
N THR A 40 -7.09 -14.56 11.37
CA THR A 40 -6.43 -15.78 11.86
C THR A 40 -7.32 -17.01 11.70
N GLU A 41 -8.62 -16.92 11.98
CA GLU A 41 -9.55 -18.06 11.86
C GLU A 41 -9.88 -18.44 10.40
N GLU A 42 -10.06 -17.46 9.50
CA GLU A 42 -10.32 -17.69 8.06
C GLU A 42 -9.06 -18.22 7.35
N ASN A 43 -7.86 -17.72 7.65
CA ASN A 43 -6.62 -18.32 7.13
C ASN A 43 -6.38 -19.73 7.69
N ILE A 44 -6.71 -19.99 8.97
CA ILE A 44 -6.62 -21.35 9.54
C ILE A 44 -7.62 -22.30 8.87
N ASN A 45 -8.83 -21.84 8.53
CA ASN A 45 -9.85 -22.67 7.89
C ASN A 45 -9.59 -22.90 6.39
N ASP A 46 -9.12 -21.90 5.65
CA ASP A 46 -8.69 -22.06 4.25
C ASP A 46 -7.42 -22.93 4.15
N GLN A 47 -6.52 -22.87 5.13
CA GLN A 47 -5.34 -23.75 5.21
C GLN A 47 -5.65 -25.16 5.74
N LYS A 48 -6.63 -25.33 6.65
CA LYS A 48 -7.08 -26.67 7.10
C LYS A 48 -7.84 -27.42 6.00
N ASN A 49 -8.61 -26.71 5.18
CA ASN A 49 -9.27 -27.30 4.01
C ASN A 49 -8.25 -27.69 2.92
N ASN A 50 -7.15 -26.94 2.76
CA ASN A 50 -6.08 -27.28 1.82
C ASN A 50 -5.11 -28.36 2.34
N LYS A 51 -4.91 -28.50 3.66
CA LYS A 51 -4.06 -29.57 4.24
C LYS A 51 -4.70 -30.96 4.23
N LYS A 52 -6.03 -31.09 4.06
CA LYS A 52 -6.71 -32.39 3.96
C LYS A 52 -6.70 -33.02 2.56
N ASN A 53 -6.21 -32.33 1.53
CA ASN A 53 -6.13 -32.85 0.15
C ASN A 53 -4.71 -33.22 -0.29
N ASN A 54 -3.87 -33.71 0.62
CA ASN A 54 -2.70 -34.48 0.22
C ASN A 54 -3.16 -35.91 -0.10
N ILE A 55 -3.55 -36.15 -1.37
CA ILE A 55 -3.39 -37.36 -2.19
C ILE A 55 -4.12 -37.09 -3.53
N SER A 56 -3.41 -36.43 -4.45
CA SER A 56 -3.45 -36.60 -5.92
C SER A 56 -2.62 -35.47 -6.54
N ASN A 57 -1.48 -35.83 -7.13
CA ASN A 57 -0.55 -34.91 -7.80
C ASN A 57 -1.12 -34.44 -9.15
N ASN A 58 -2.21 -33.67 -9.13
CA ASN A 58 -2.64 -32.89 -10.29
C ASN A 58 -2.70 -31.42 -9.89
N THR A 59 -1.52 -30.79 -9.86
CA THR A 59 -1.42 -29.34 -9.69
C THR A 59 -2.15 -28.66 -10.85
N LEU A 60 -3.17 -27.86 -10.53
CA LEU A 60 -3.92 -27.10 -11.52
C LEU A 60 -2.96 -26.21 -12.31
N LYS A 61 -2.93 -26.38 -13.64
CA LYS A 61 -2.14 -25.55 -14.56
C LYS A 61 -3.07 -24.82 -15.51
N GLY A 62 -2.90 -23.50 -15.59
CA GLY A 62 -3.61 -22.66 -16.55
C GLY A 62 -3.13 -22.90 -17.97
N THR A 63 -4.04 -22.78 -18.93
CA THR A 63 -3.77 -22.94 -20.36
C THR A 63 -4.13 -21.70 -21.17
N CYS A 64 -4.55 -20.61 -20.53
CA CYS A 64 -4.85 -19.36 -21.21
C CYS A 64 -3.55 -18.61 -21.53
N GLU A 65 -3.26 -18.45 -22.82
CA GLU A 65 -2.07 -17.75 -23.30
C GLU A 65 -2.29 -16.23 -23.46
N GLU A 66 -3.54 -15.79 -23.41
CA GLU A 66 -3.97 -14.39 -23.53
C GLU A 66 -4.15 -13.69 -22.19
N MET A 67 -4.03 -12.35 -22.15
CA MET A 67 -4.26 -11.56 -20.92
C MET A 67 -5.71 -11.68 -20.38
N CYS A 68 -6.66 -12.03 -21.25
CA CYS A 68 -8.06 -12.30 -20.92
C CYS A 68 -8.54 -13.59 -21.62
N PRO A 69 -9.15 -14.55 -20.89
CA PRO A 69 -9.74 -15.74 -21.52
C PRO A 69 -10.82 -15.38 -22.56
N LYS A 70 -10.83 -16.11 -23.69
CA LYS A 70 -11.74 -15.85 -24.82
C LYS A 70 -13.21 -15.79 -24.40
N ASN A 71 -13.66 -16.72 -23.55
CA ASN A 71 -15.04 -16.76 -23.07
C ASN A 71 -15.39 -15.55 -22.21
N GLU A 72 -14.45 -15.09 -21.38
CA GLU A 72 -14.64 -13.88 -20.57
C GLU A 72 -14.71 -12.64 -21.46
N TYR A 73 -13.82 -12.51 -22.44
CA TYR A 73 -13.84 -11.42 -23.41
C TYR A 73 -15.18 -11.35 -24.17
N ILE A 74 -15.65 -12.48 -24.71
CA ILE A 74 -16.94 -12.54 -25.44
C ILE A 74 -18.09 -12.09 -24.54
N LEU A 75 -18.16 -12.61 -23.31
CA LEU A 75 -19.21 -12.24 -22.37
C LEU A 75 -19.15 -10.75 -22.04
N ARG A 76 -17.98 -10.23 -21.65
CA ARG A 76 -17.80 -8.83 -21.23
C ARG A 76 -18.03 -7.85 -22.37
N ASN A 77 -17.63 -8.19 -23.60
CA ASN A 77 -17.90 -7.36 -24.77
C ASN A 77 -19.40 -7.32 -25.11
N ARG A 78 -20.13 -8.43 -24.89
CA ARG A 78 -21.59 -8.50 -25.07
C ARG A 78 -22.34 -7.66 -24.03
N ILE A 79 -21.99 -7.80 -22.75
CA ILE A 79 -22.68 -7.08 -21.65
C ILE A 79 -22.11 -5.67 -21.39
N LYS A 80 -21.13 -5.23 -22.18
CA LYS A 80 -20.43 -3.94 -22.05
C LYS A 80 -19.78 -3.72 -20.68
N ASP A 81 -19.21 -4.78 -20.11
CA ASP A 81 -18.50 -4.77 -18.84
C ASP A 81 -16.97 -4.68 -19.00
N PHE A 82 -16.51 -3.56 -19.55
CA PHE A 82 -15.09 -3.26 -19.76
C PHE A 82 -14.76 -1.81 -19.44
N SER A 83 -13.51 -1.57 -19.08
CA SER A 83 -13.04 -0.22 -18.74
C SER A 83 -12.60 0.55 -19.99
N PHE A 84 -12.43 1.87 -19.84
CA PHE A 84 -11.81 2.72 -20.85
C PHE A 84 -10.46 2.16 -21.37
N PHE A 85 -9.66 1.56 -20.49
CA PHE A 85 -8.35 1.00 -20.81
C PHE A 85 -8.40 -0.28 -21.66
N GLU A 86 -9.59 -0.85 -21.86
CA GLU A 86 -9.84 -2.06 -22.65
C GLU A 86 -10.68 -1.77 -23.89
N THR A 87 -11.01 -0.51 -24.17
CA THR A 87 -11.88 -0.11 -25.28
C THR A 87 -11.08 0.15 -26.54
N ASP A 88 -11.59 -0.30 -27.69
CA ASP A 88 -11.05 0.07 -29.00
C ASP A 88 -11.25 1.57 -29.25
N ILE A 89 -10.15 2.29 -29.42
CA ILE A 89 -10.09 3.73 -29.68
C ILE A 89 -10.99 4.13 -30.86
N LYS A 90 -11.09 3.29 -31.89
CA LYS A 90 -11.94 3.56 -33.07
C LYS A 90 -13.43 3.60 -32.75
N THR A 91 -13.84 2.89 -31.69
CA THR A 91 -15.24 2.77 -31.28
C THR A 91 -15.57 3.59 -30.03
N LEU A 92 -14.57 4.18 -29.38
CA LEU A 92 -14.68 4.85 -28.09
C LEU A 92 -15.76 5.94 -28.07
N ASN A 93 -15.86 6.74 -29.14
CA ASN A 93 -16.82 7.83 -29.28
C ASN A 93 -18.12 7.44 -30.00
N THR A 94 -18.34 6.15 -30.23
CA THR A 94 -19.55 5.65 -30.90
C THR A 94 -20.63 5.31 -29.86
N LYS A 95 -21.89 5.19 -30.30
CA LYS A 95 -22.99 4.72 -29.44
C LYS A 95 -22.79 3.27 -28.96
N THR A 96 -21.90 2.52 -29.59
CA THR A 96 -21.68 1.09 -29.35
C THR A 96 -20.18 0.77 -29.22
N PRO A 97 -19.50 1.27 -28.16
CA PRO A 97 -18.09 0.99 -27.93
C PRO A 97 -17.85 -0.52 -27.85
N LYS A 98 -16.70 -0.96 -28.35
CA LYS A 98 -16.28 -2.35 -28.36
C LYS A 98 -15.02 -2.51 -27.53
N MET A 99 -14.93 -3.66 -26.86
CA MET A 99 -13.73 -4.08 -26.18
C MET A 99 -12.68 -4.48 -27.21
N ASP A 100 -11.43 -4.03 -27.05
CA ASP A 100 -10.29 -4.49 -27.86
C ASP A 100 -9.73 -5.77 -27.22
N ILE A 101 -9.59 -6.82 -28.02
CA ILE A 101 -9.07 -8.12 -27.57
C ILE A 101 -7.61 -8.01 -27.10
N ASN A 102 -6.81 -7.14 -27.70
CA ASN A 102 -5.39 -6.96 -27.35
C ASN A 102 -5.19 -6.15 -26.07
N LEU A 103 -6.21 -5.37 -25.67
CA LEU A 103 -6.19 -4.58 -24.44
C LEU A 103 -6.93 -5.29 -23.29
N ALA A 104 -7.68 -6.36 -23.59
CA ALA A 104 -8.50 -7.06 -22.63
C ALA A 104 -7.66 -7.75 -21.56
N VAL A 105 -7.98 -7.47 -20.28
CA VAL A 105 -7.34 -8.14 -19.15
C VAL A 105 -8.38 -8.82 -18.28
N LYS A 106 -8.11 -10.06 -17.87
CA LYS A 106 -8.97 -10.85 -17.00
C LYS A 106 -9.34 -10.10 -15.71
N LYS A 107 -10.64 -9.98 -15.43
CA LYS A 107 -11.17 -9.39 -14.19
C LYS A 107 -10.95 -10.29 -12.99
N TYR A 108 -10.89 -9.70 -11.78
CA TYR A 108 -11.01 -10.49 -10.56
C TYR A 108 -12.46 -11.04 -10.43
N PRO A 109 -12.66 -12.37 -10.39
CA PRO A 109 -13.97 -13.00 -10.37
C PRO A 109 -14.71 -12.68 -9.06
N LYS A 110 -15.96 -12.26 -9.19
CA LYS A 110 -16.87 -12.01 -8.06
C LYS A 110 -17.43 -13.30 -7.44
N THR A 111 -17.28 -14.44 -8.11
CA THR A 111 -17.86 -15.73 -7.69
C THR A 111 -16.77 -16.80 -7.64
N GLY A 112 -16.80 -17.63 -6.59
CA GLY A 112 -15.89 -18.76 -6.39
C GLY A 112 -16.23 -19.97 -7.26
N LYS A 113 -16.44 -19.76 -8.57
CA LYS A 113 -16.65 -20.86 -9.51
C LYS A 113 -15.42 -21.77 -9.51
N LYS A 114 -15.64 -23.06 -9.74
CA LYS A 114 -14.55 -24.03 -9.85
C LYS A 114 -13.54 -23.56 -10.91
N PRO A 115 -12.24 -23.55 -10.59
CA PRO A 115 -11.23 -23.10 -11.52
C PRO A 115 -11.15 -24.04 -12.74
N ASP A 116 -11.35 -23.47 -13.92
CA ASP A 116 -11.15 -24.15 -15.21
C ASP A 116 -9.77 -23.75 -15.77
N PRO A 117 -8.88 -24.71 -16.08
CA PRO A 117 -7.58 -24.45 -16.72
C PRO A 117 -7.64 -23.45 -17.89
N LYS A 118 -8.67 -23.54 -18.73
CA LYS A 118 -8.82 -22.65 -19.91
C LYS A 118 -9.08 -21.19 -19.54
N ASN A 119 -9.55 -20.95 -18.33
CA ASN A 119 -9.82 -19.61 -17.81
C ASN A 119 -8.68 -19.10 -16.91
N ILE A 120 -7.58 -19.84 -16.77
CA ILE A 120 -6.43 -19.47 -15.93
C ILE A 120 -5.22 -19.25 -16.81
N ARG A 121 -4.54 -18.10 -16.62
CA ARG A 121 -3.37 -17.72 -17.41
C ARG A 121 -2.16 -18.59 -17.11
N THR A 122 -1.38 -18.91 -18.13
CA THR A 122 -0.06 -19.54 -17.96
C THR A 122 0.90 -18.62 -17.20
N LEU A 123 2.00 -19.15 -16.66
CA LEU A 123 3.03 -18.33 -15.99
C LEU A 123 3.61 -17.24 -16.91
N ALA A 124 3.87 -17.57 -18.17
CA ALA A 124 4.37 -16.60 -19.14
C ALA A 124 3.37 -15.45 -19.34
N THR A 125 2.09 -15.80 -19.53
CA THR A 125 1.01 -14.82 -19.69
C THR A 125 0.78 -13.99 -18.43
N LEU A 126 0.93 -14.55 -17.24
CA LEU A 126 0.83 -13.81 -15.97
C LEU A 126 1.91 -12.72 -15.86
N ASN A 127 3.16 -13.05 -16.17
CA ASN A 127 4.25 -12.07 -16.20
C ASN A 127 4.01 -11.00 -17.27
N ASN A 128 3.64 -11.41 -18.49
CA ASN A 128 3.34 -10.47 -19.57
C ASN A 128 2.18 -9.54 -19.21
N THR A 129 1.15 -10.06 -18.55
CA THR A 129 0.02 -9.26 -18.07
C THR A 129 0.46 -8.27 -17.00
N MET A 130 1.27 -8.69 -16.03
CA MET A 130 1.78 -7.81 -14.98
C MET A 130 2.62 -6.68 -15.59
N ASN A 131 3.54 -7.01 -16.50
CA ASN A 131 4.33 -6.02 -17.21
C ASN A 131 3.46 -5.07 -18.03
N TYR A 132 2.43 -5.56 -18.74
CA TYR A 132 1.49 -4.70 -19.45
C TYR A 132 0.79 -3.70 -18.52
N LEU A 133 0.28 -4.16 -17.37
CA LEU A 133 -0.41 -3.31 -16.40
C LEU A 133 0.50 -2.21 -15.85
N ILE A 134 1.74 -2.56 -15.50
CA ILE A 134 2.71 -1.60 -14.96
C ILE A 134 3.26 -0.66 -16.05
N ASP A 135 3.59 -1.18 -17.23
CA ASP A 135 4.37 -0.43 -18.24
C ASP A 135 3.49 0.39 -19.18
N ARG A 136 2.26 -0.06 -19.42
CA ARG A 136 1.38 0.54 -20.42
C ARG A 136 0.22 1.31 -19.82
N ILE A 137 -0.20 0.97 -18.60
CA ILE A 137 -1.42 1.51 -18.00
C ILE A 137 -1.16 2.43 -16.81
N LEU A 138 -0.24 2.06 -15.91
CA LEU A 138 -0.03 2.78 -14.65
C LEU A 138 0.32 4.27 -14.81
N ASP A 139 1.13 4.60 -15.81
CA ASP A 139 1.59 5.97 -16.09
C ASP A 139 0.69 6.73 -17.07
N ARG A 140 -0.48 6.19 -17.40
CA ARG A 140 -1.44 6.90 -18.25
C ARG A 140 -1.95 8.15 -17.54
N GLU A 141 -1.96 9.26 -18.26
CA GLU A 141 -2.44 10.56 -17.79
C GLU A 141 -3.72 11.02 -18.50
N ASP A 142 -4.24 10.22 -19.42
CA ASP A 142 -5.48 10.50 -20.14
C ASP A 142 -6.74 10.21 -19.31
N ARG A 143 -6.58 9.64 -18.11
CA ARG A 143 -7.62 9.44 -17.09
C ARG A 143 -7.08 9.81 -15.71
N SER A 144 -7.98 9.98 -14.75
CA SER A 144 -7.58 10.24 -13.37
C SER A 144 -6.82 9.03 -12.78
N PHE A 145 -5.87 9.27 -11.87
CA PHE A 145 -5.15 8.18 -11.22
C PHE A 145 -6.08 7.24 -10.43
N HIS A 146 -7.20 7.76 -9.90
CA HIS A 146 -8.22 6.93 -9.27
C HIS A 146 -8.79 5.87 -10.23
N GLU A 147 -9.08 6.23 -11.47
CA GLU A 147 -9.57 5.29 -12.49
C GLU A 147 -8.50 4.26 -12.87
N VAL A 148 -7.24 4.70 -13.04
CA VAL A 148 -6.09 3.83 -13.27
C VAL A 148 -5.94 2.83 -12.12
N TYR A 149 -5.96 3.31 -10.87
CA TYR A 149 -5.90 2.48 -9.67
C TYR A 149 -7.05 1.46 -9.61
N SER A 150 -8.29 1.90 -9.86
CA SER A 150 -9.47 1.03 -9.81
C SER A 150 -9.35 -0.12 -10.81
N PHE A 151 -8.89 0.18 -12.03
CA PHE A 151 -8.63 -0.82 -13.06
C PHE A 151 -7.46 -1.76 -12.68
N LEU A 152 -6.29 -1.23 -12.34
CA LEU A 152 -5.11 -2.03 -11.98
C LEU A 152 -5.37 -2.90 -10.77
N ARG A 153 -5.97 -2.36 -9.71
CA ARG A 153 -6.32 -3.12 -8.50
C ARG A 153 -7.13 -4.37 -8.83
N ASP A 154 -8.15 -4.24 -9.68
CA ASP A 154 -8.97 -5.38 -10.06
C ASP A 154 -8.17 -6.40 -10.88
N ARG A 155 -7.41 -5.96 -11.89
CA ARG A 155 -6.65 -6.85 -12.77
C ARG A 155 -5.47 -7.53 -12.07
N ILE A 156 -4.74 -6.82 -11.22
CA ILE A 156 -3.66 -7.36 -10.38
C ILE A 156 -4.22 -8.42 -9.41
N ARG A 157 -5.38 -8.19 -8.81
CA ARG A 157 -6.05 -9.23 -7.98
C ARG A 157 -6.36 -10.48 -8.80
N GLY A 158 -6.80 -10.32 -10.05
CA GLY A 158 -6.98 -11.43 -10.98
C GLY A 158 -5.67 -12.19 -11.27
N VAL A 159 -4.56 -11.45 -11.49
CA VAL A 159 -3.22 -12.04 -11.69
C VAL A 159 -2.79 -12.84 -10.46
N ILE A 160 -2.85 -12.23 -9.27
CA ILE A 160 -2.50 -12.89 -8.00
C ILE A 160 -3.36 -14.12 -7.75
N GLN A 161 -4.65 -14.07 -8.09
CA GLN A 161 -5.52 -15.23 -7.93
C GLN A 161 -5.09 -16.38 -8.85
N ASP A 162 -4.75 -16.11 -10.11
CA ASP A 162 -4.26 -17.15 -11.02
C ASP A 162 -2.91 -17.74 -10.55
N VAL A 163 -2.03 -16.91 -9.99
CA VAL A 163 -0.78 -17.36 -9.31
C VAL A 163 -1.11 -18.30 -8.14
N THR A 164 -2.06 -17.90 -7.30
CA THR A 164 -2.47 -18.65 -6.10
C THR A 164 -3.12 -19.98 -6.46
N CYS A 165 -4.07 -19.98 -7.41
CA CYS A 165 -4.80 -21.18 -7.86
C CYS A 165 -3.86 -22.24 -8.44
N GLN A 166 -2.82 -21.81 -9.15
CA GLN A 166 -1.82 -22.69 -9.73
C GLN A 166 -0.69 -23.06 -8.75
N ASN A 167 -0.68 -22.50 -7.54
CA ASN A 167 0.38 -22.67 -6.55
C ASN A 167 1.79 -22.40 -7.16
N ILE A 168 1.90 -21.33 -7.95
CA ILE A 168 3.15 -20.96 -8.62
C ILE A 168 4.15 -20.45 -7.58
N ARG A 169 5.40 -20.90 -7.71
CA ARG A 169 6.52 -20.51 -6.83
C ARG A 169 7.73 -20.06 -7.65
N GLY A 170 8.73 -19.54 -6.96
CA GLY A 170 9.99 -19.07 -7.56
C GLY A 170 9.96 -17.60 -7.99
N LYS A 171 11.00 -17.19 -8.74
CA LYS A 171 11.31 -15.77 -9.01
C LYS A 171 10.17 -14.96 -9.63
N TYR A 172 9.37 -15.58 -10.50
CA TYR A 172 8.28 -14.89 -11.18
C TYR A 172 7.09 -14.63 -10.26
N ALA A 173 6.72 -15.60 -9.41
CA ALA A 173 5.69 -15.38 -8.41
C ALA A 173 6.10 -14.28 -7.43
N ILE A 174 7.36 -14.33 -6.94
CA ILE A 174 7.93 -13.29 -6.09
C ILE A 174 7.82 -11.93 -6.75
N SER A 175 8.33 -11.78 -7.97
CA SER A 175 8.26 -10.51 -8.71
C SER A 175 6.83 -9.96 -8.86
N ILE A 176 5.83 -10.83 -9.11
CA ILE A 176 4.42 -10.40 -9.21
C ILE A 176 3.93 -9.86 -7.86
N TYR A 177 4.20 -10.55 -6.76
CA TYR A 177 3.81 -10.09 -5.42
C TYR A 177 4.52 -8.80 -5.03
N GLU A 178 5.83 -8.71 -5.28
CA GLU A 178 6.63 -7.51 -5.01
C GLU A 178 6.05 -6.28 -5.72
N GLN A 179 5.80 -6.38 -7.02
CA GLN A 179 5.21 -5.30 -7.81
C GLN A 179 3.78 -4.95 -7.34
N ALA A 180 2.97 -5.94 -7.00
CA ALA A 180 1.62 -5.71 -6.48
C ALA A 180 1.64 -4.96 -5.13
N ILE A 181 2.55 -5.31 -4.23
CA ILE A 181 2.71 -4.63 -2.94
C ILE A 181 3.16 -3.19 -3.15
N ARG A 182 4.20 -2.95 -3.96
CA ARG A 182 4.69 -1.60 -4.26
C ARG A 182 3.59 -0.74 -4.91
N PHE A 183 2.82 -1.30 -5.84
CA PHE A 183 1.65 -0.65 -6.43
C PHE A 183 0.66 -0.18 -5.37
N HIS A 184 0.31 -1.05 -4.42
CA HIS A 184 -0.67 -0.73 -3.39
C HIS A 184 -0.14 0.27 -2.36
N ILE A 185 1.15 0.25 -2.03
CA ILE A 185 1.79 1.25 -1.16
C ILE A 185 1.78 2.64 -1.83
N LEU A 186 2.21 2.71 -3.09
CA LEU A 186 2.19 3.93 -3.89
C LEU A 186 0.76 4.49 -3.99
N SER A 187 -0.21 3.62 -4.29
CA SER A 187 -1.61 4.01 -4.41
C SER A 187 -2.19 4.52 -3.08
N ASP A 188 -1.78 3.94 -1.95
CA ASP A 188 -2.18 4.41 -0.61
C ASP A 188 -1.76 5.85 -0.38
N TYR A 189 -0.54 6.20 -0.79
CA TYR A 189 -0.01 7.55 -0.69
C TYR A 189 -0.66 8.52 -1.68
N GLU A 190 -0.74 8.16 -2.96
CA GLU A 190 -1.29 9.06 -3.98
C GLU A 190 -2.79 9.34 -3.83
N LEU A 191 -3.53 8.42 -3.22
CA LEU A 191 -4.97 8.55 -2.99
C LEU A 191 -5.32 8.84 -1.52
N CYS A 192 -4.33 9.18 -0.67
CA CYS A 192 -4.56 9.35 0.77
C CYS A 192 -5.51 10.50 1.13
N GLU A 193 -5.63 11.48 0.23
CA GLU A 193 -6.50 12.67 0.34
C GLU A 193 -7.92 12.42 -0.20
N ARG A 194 -8.15 11.30 -0.89
CA ARG A 194 -9.47 10.98 -1.46
C ARG A 194 -10.46 10.54 -0.39
N ASN A 195 -11.74 10.74 -0.69
CA ASN A 195 -12.83 10.29 0.17
C ASN A 195 -12.93 8.75 0.17
N GLN A 196 -13.60 8.18 1.17
CA GLN A 196 -13.69 6.73 1.34
C GLN A 196 -14.47 6.04 0.21
N ASP A 197 -15.38 6.76 -0.45
CA ASP A 197 -16.17 6.23 -1.56
C ASP A 197 -15.30 6.06 -2.82
N GLU A 198 -14.31 6.93 -3.04
CA GLU A 198 -13.31 6.80 -4.10
C GLU A 198 -12.17 5.84 -3.71
N PHE A 199 -11.68 5.90 -2.46
CA PHE A 199 -10.55 5.08 -2.03
C PHE A 199 -10.71 4.52 -0.61
N ASP A 200 -10.98 3.21 -0.54
CA ASP A 200 -10.99 2.48 0.73
C ASP A 200 -9.57 2.06 1.14
N GLN A 201 -8.90 2.94 1.88
CA GLN A 201 -7.58 2.70 2.50
C GLN A 201 -7.52 1.40 3.31
N ILE A 202 -8.62 0.99 3.96
CA ILE A 202 -8.64 -0.22 4.78
C ILE A 202 -8.51 -1.43 3.87
N GLN A 203 -9.36 -1.49 2.83
CA GLN A 203 -9.27 -2.58 1.86
C GLN A 203 -7.95 -2.59 1.10
N ASN A 204 -7.36 -1.43 0.83
CA ASN A 204 -6.04 -1.35 0.22
C ASN A 204 -4.97 -1.93 1.16
N THR A 205 -4.97 -1.54 2.43
CA THR A 205 -4.07 -2.09 3.46
C THR A 205 -4.26 -3.60 3.64
N ASP A 206 -5.49 -4.09 3.62
CA ASP A 206 -5.79 -5.53 3.72
C ASP A 206 -5.17 -6.32 2.55
N LEU A 207 -5.19 -5.75 1.34
CA LEU A 207 -4.51 -6.36 0.18
C LEU A 207 -2.98 -6.36 0.34
N ILE A 208 -2.40 -5.24 0.79
CA ILE A 208 -0.95 -5.18 1.07
C ILE A 208 -0.55 -6.27 2.06
N MET A 209 -1.27 -6.38 3.18
CA MET A 209 -0.99 -7.39 4.20
C MET A 209 -1.15 -8.81 3.68
N LYS A 210 -2.23 -9.09 2.95
CA LYS A 210 -2.46 -10.40 2.32
C LYS A 210 -1.29 -10.79 1.40
N TYR A 211 -0.85 -9.87 0.56
CA TYR A 211 0.23 -10.10 -0.39
C TYR A 211 1.59 -10.23 0.29
N LEU A 212 1.86 -9.42 1.31
CA LEU A 212 3.07 -9.55 2.12
C LEU A 212 3.15 -10.92 2.79
N ILE A 213 2.07 -11.41 3.41
CA ILE A 213 2.06 -12.73 4.05
C ILE A 213 2.39 -13.83 3.02
N SER A 214 1.73 -13.85 1.86
CA SER A 214 2.04 -14.81 0.80
C SER A 214 3.49 -14.68 0.29
N LEU A 215 4.01 -13.46 0.21
CA LEU A 215 5.40 -13.23 -0.20
C LEU A 215 6.40 -13.73 0.85
N MET A 216 6.13 -13.55 2.15
CA MET A 216 6.95 -14.10 3.23
C MET A 216 6.99 -15.63 3.17
N GLU A 217 5.85 -16.28 2.91
CA GLU A 217 5.77 -17.73 2.73
C GLU A 217 6.61 -18.21 1.53
N LEU A 218 6.61 -17.46 0.42
CA LEU A 218 7.44 -17.75 -0.75
C LEU A 218 8.94 -17.61 -0.43
N TYR A 219 9.33 -16.58 0.31
CA TYR A 219 10.71 -16.39 0.74
C TYR A 219 11.19 -17.52 1.66
N ASP A 220 10.39 -17.86 2.66
CA ASP A 220 10.70 -18.94 3.61
C ASP A 220 10.77 -20.30 2.92
N PHE A 221 9.87 -20.55 1.96
CA PHE A 221 9.90 -21.78 1.14
C PHE A 221 11.20 -21.89 0.32
N ASN A 222 11.61 -20.81 -0.34
CA ASN A 222 12.84 -20.82 -1.14
C ASN A 222 14.08 -20.98 -0.26
N ARG A 223 14.10 -20.37 0.93
CA ARG A 223 15.18 -20.51 1.91
C ARG A 223 15.33 -21.98 2.35
N LYS A 224 14.24 -22.62 2.77
CA LYS A 224 14.22 -24.04 3.15
C LYS A 224 14.67 -24.96 2.01
N ASN A 225 14.26 -24.67 0.78
CA ASN A 225 14.69 -25.47 -0.37
C ASN A 225 16.20 -25.36 -0.63
N LYS A 226 16.79 -24.17 -0.46
CA LYS A 226 18.25 -23.99 -0.56
C LYS A 226 18.99 -24.78 0.53
N GLU A 227 18.49 -24.72 1.77
CA GLU A 227 19.06 -25.49 2.89
C GLU A 227 19.02 -27.00 2.62
N ASN A 228 17.88 -27.52 2.16
CA ASN A 228 17.73 -28.95 1.81
C ASN A 228 18.64 -29.37 0.64
N GLN A 229 18.81 -28.51 -0.37
CA GLN A 229 19.71 -28.80 -1.49
C GLN A 229 21.17 -28.87 -1.03
N ASN A 230 21.59 -27.96 -0.14
CA ASN A 230 22.94 -27.96 0.43
C ASN A 230 23.20 -29.19 1.32
N GLN A 231 22.20 -29.63 2.09
CA GLN A 231 22.31 -30.84 2.92
C GLN A 231 22.45 -32.11 2.07
N ASN A 232 21.68 -32.23 0.98
CA ASN A 232 21.75 -33.39 0.08
C ASN A 232 23.06 -33.45 -0.70
N GLN A 233 23.66 -32.30 -1.04
CA GLN A 233 24.99 -32.26 -1.68
C GLN A 233 26.10 -32.74 -0.74
N ASN A 234 25.99 -32.44 0.56
CA ASN A 234 26.97 -32.88 1.56
C ASN A 234 26.92 -34.39 1.84
N GLN A 235 25.81 -35.06 1.52
CA GLN A 235 25.67 -36.53 1.67
C GLN A 235 26.16 -37.32 0.44
N ASN A 236 26.23 -36.70 -0.74
CA ASN A 236 26.70 -37.32 -1.98
C ASN A 236 28.05 -36.73 -2.41
N GLN A 237 29.14 -37.07 -1.73
CA GLN A 237 30.50 -36.59 -2.04
C GLN A 237 31.08 -37.13 -3.37
N ASN A 238 30.35 -37.93 -4.14
CA ASN A 238 30.82 -38.48 -5.42
C ASN A 238 29.82 -38.20 -6.55
N GLN A 239 29.87 -36.99 -7.14
CA GLN A 239 29.68 -36.71 -8.57
C GLN A 239 29.67 -35.18 -8.78
N ASN A 240 30.86 -34.59 -8.85
CA ASN A 240 31.06 -33.26 -9.45
C ASN A 240 31.14 -33.42 -10.97
N LEU A 241 30.20 -32.83 -11.72
CA LEU A 241 30.42 -32.44 -13.12
C LEU A 241 29.35 -31.50 -13.72
N ASN A 242 28.66 -30.66 -12.95
CA ASN A 242 27.80 -29.60 -13.53
C ASN A 242 27.74 -28.35 -12.64
N LEU A 243 28.86 -27.62 -12.54
CA LEU A 243 28.97 -26.37 -11.76
C LEU A 243 28.55 -25.10 -12.51
N ASN A 244 28.22 -25.17 -13.80
CA ASN A 244 28.07 -23.97 -14.64
C ASN A 244 26.63 -23.50 -14.91
N GLN A 245 25.59 -24.12 -14.33
CA GLN A 245 24.20 -23.62 -14.43
C GLN A 245 23.67 -22.96 -13.14
N ASN A 246 24.40 -23.05 -12.01
CA ASN A 246 23.94 -22.55 -10.71
C ASN A 246 24.19 -21.05 -10.47
N GLN A 247 24.97 -20.37 -11.32
CA GLN A 247 25.20 -18.92 -11.17
C GLN A 247 23.93 -18.08 -11.44
N ASN A 248 22.93 -18.61 -12.15
CA ASN A 248 21.62 -17.96 -12.34
C ASN A 248 20.62 -18.18 -11.19
N GLN A 249 20.99 -18.96 -10.15
CA GLN A 249 20.24 -19.06 -8.88
C GLN A 249 20.72 -18.04 -7.83
N ASN A 250 21.63 -17.13 -8.22
CA ASN A 250 22.02 -15.99 -7.41
C ASN A 250 20.77 -15.16 -7.05
N ASN A 251 20.42 -15.20 -5.76
CA ASN A 251 19.43 -14.37 -5.05
C ASN A 251 17.98 -14.29 -5.59
N ILE A 252 17.27 -15.43 -5.65
CA ILE A 252 15.80 -15.46 -5.83
C ILE A 252 15.06 -14.53 -4.85
N ASN A 253 15.59 -14.34 -3.64
CA ASN A 253 15.02 -13.51 -2.57
C ASN A 253 15.78 -12.17 -2.45
N GLN A 254 16.17 -11.53 -3.56
CA GLN A 254 16.98 -10.31 -3.54
C GLN A 254 16.36 -9.18 -2.70
N ASN A 255 15.04 -9.00 -2.79
CA ASN A 255 14.33 -7.90 -2.13
C ASN A 255 13.70 -8.30 -0.80
N GLU A 256 14.03 -9.46 -0.22
CA GLU A 256 13.37 -9.93 1.01
C GLU A 256 13.47 -8.93 2.17
N ALA A 257 14.62 -8.27 2.32
CA ALA A 257 14.85 -7.25 3.34
C ALA A 257 13.88 -6.06 3.21
N GLU A 258 13.67 -5.56 1.99
CA GLU A 258 12.74 -4.47 1.68
C GLU A 258 11.31 -4.82 2.10
N PHE A 259 10.80 -5.98 1.68
CA PHE A 259 9.41 -6.36 1.97
C PHE A 259 9.18 -6.74 3.43
N ARG A 260 10.19 -7.30 4.12
CA ARG A 260 10.14 -7.49 5.59
C ARG A 260 10.11 -6.16 6.32
N ALA A 261 10.87 -5.16 5.85
CA ALA A 261 10.82 -3.80 6.37
C ALA A 261 9.44 -3.15 6.16
N TYR A 262 8.83 -3.32 4.98
CA TYR A 262 7.46 -2.84 4.74
C TYR A 262 6.44 -3.48 5.67
N HIS A 263 6.53 -4.80 5.86
CA HIS A 263 5.66 -5.51 6.80
C HIS A 263 5.78 -4.95 8.21
N LEU A 264 7.00 -4.70 8.68
CA LEU A 264 7.25 -4.07 9.98
C LEU A 264 6.58 -2.68 10.10
N LEU A 265 6.78 -1.80 9.11
CA LEU A 265 6.20 -0.46 9.10
C LEU A 265 4.66 -0.46 9.02
N ILE A 266 4.05 -1.48 8.42
CA ILE A 266 2.58 -1.63 8.38
C ILE A 266 2.02 -2.12 9.70
N VAL A 267 2.71 -3.05 10.34
CA VAL A 267 2.30 -3.65 11.61
C VAL A 267 2.73 -2.77 12.81
N ALA A 268 3.44 -1.66 12.58
CA ALA A 268 3.98 -0.77 13.61
C ALA A 268 2.94 -0.28 14.64
N ASN A 269 1.68 -0.13 14.24
CA ASN A 269 0.60 0.24 15.17
C ASN A 269 0.20 -0.88 16.15
N SER A 270 0.72 -2.10 15.96
CA SER A 270 0.53 -3.21 16.88
C SER A 270 1.80 -3.60 17.60
N THR A 271 1.62 -4.06 18.83
CA THR A 271 2.69 -4.48 19.75
C THR A 271 3.21 -5.89 19.48
N GLU A 272 2.59 -6.62 18.55
CA GLU A 272 2.88 -8.03 18.28
C GLU A 272 3.72 -8.15 17.01
N ILE A 273 5.03 -7.98 17.12
CA ILE A 273 5.96 -8.37 16.07
C ILE A 273 6.57 -9.70 16.45
N ASN A 274 6.38 -10.70 15.59
CA ASN A 274 7.05 -11.98 15.74
C ASN A 274 8.46 -11.92 15.14
N TYR A 275 9.41 -11.37 15.91
CA TYR A 275 10.83 -11.30 15.53
C TYR A 275 11.48 -12.69 15.35
N LEU A 276 10.92 -13.73 15.98
CA LEU A 276 11.49 -15.08 15.97
C LEU A 276 11.45 -15.72 14.58
N ASN A 277 10.55 -15.27 13.71
CA ASN A 277 10.42 -15.78 12.35
C ASN A 277 11.29 -15.02 11.34
N ILE A 278 12.13 -14.08 11.77
CA ILE A 278 12.95 -13.26 10.88
C ILE A 278 14.39 -13.82 10.82
N PRO A 279 14.90 -14.12 9.62
CA PRO A 279 16.26 -14.59 9.43
C PRO A 279 17.34 -13.60 9.88
N LYS A 280 18.45 -14.11 10.44
CA LYS A 280 19.56 -13.30 10.97
C LYS A 280 20.17 -12.36 9.92
N GLU A 281 20.31 -12.82 8.68
CA GLU A 281 20.83 -12.03 7.55
C GLU A 281 19.96 -10.79 7.30
N ILE A 282 18.64 -10.96 7.38
CA ILE A 282 17.66 -9.90 7.17
C ILE A 282 17.66 -8.94 8.36
N LEU A 283 17.83 -9.45 9.58
CA LEU A 283 17.94 -8.60 10.76
C LEU A 283 19.10 -7.61 10.64
N VAL A 284 20.22 -7.96 10.02
CA VAL A 284 21.39 -7.07 9.87
C VAL A 284 21.27 -6.11 8.68
N SER A 285 20.33 -6.35 7.76
CA SER A 285 20.19 -5.54 6.54
C SER A 285 19.86 -4.07 6.84
N GLU A 286 20.39 -3.14 6.02
CA GLU A 286 20.18 -1.69 6.16
C GLU A 286 18.68 -1.34 6.12
N GLN A 287 17.92 -1.96 5.21
CA GLN A 287 16.49 -1.68 5.05
C GLN A 287 15.68 -2.09 6.27
N PHE A 288 15.99 -3.26 6.86
CA PHE A 288 15.27 -3.76 8.02
C PHE A 288 15.65 -3.01 9.30
N GLN A 289 16.95 -2.73 9.50
CA GLN A 289 17.43 -1.93 10.63
C GLN A 289 16.83 -0.52 10.61
N PHE A 290 16.77 0.12 9.44
CA PHE A 290 16.09 1.41 9.28
C PHE A 290 14.62 1.35 9.72
N ALA A 291 13.87 0.33 9.29
CA ALA A 291 12.48 0.17 9.70
C ALA A 291 12.34 -0.13 11.22
N LEU A 292 13.31 -0.83 11.80
CA LEU A 292 13.35 -1.11 13.24
C LEU A 292 13.64 0.15 14.06
N GLU A 293 14.53 1.02 13.60
CA GLU A 293 14.78 2.33 14.23
C GLU A 293 13.50 3.18 14.22
N ILE A 294 12.83 3.28 13.07
CA ILE A 294 11.55 3.98 12.95
C ILE A 294 10.50 3.40 13.91
N TYR A 295 10.39 2.07 13.96
CA TYR A 295 9.47 1.37 14.86
C TYR A 295 9.77 1.71 16.33
N SER A 296 11.05 1.66 16.74
CA SER A 296 11.49 2.02 18.08
C SER A 296 11.15 3.47 18.44
N HIS A 297 11.45 4.42 17.55
CA HIS A 297 11.14 5.83 17.79
C HIS A 297 9.63 6.11 17.83
N PHE A 298 8.84 5.39 17.03
CA PHE A 298 7.39 5.47 17.07
C PHE A 298 6.83 5.02 18.43
N HIS A 299 7.29 3.88 18.95
CA HIS A 299 6.83 3.37 20.26
C HIS A 299 7.35 4.17 21.45
N ASN A 300 8.59 4.66 21.38
CA ASN A 300 9.17 5.52 22.40
C ASN A 300 8.69 6.98 22.32
N LEU A 301 7.83 7.31 21.35
CA LEU A 301 7.27 8.65 21.13
C LEU A 301 8.35 9.73 20.91
N ASN A 302 9.50 9.35 20.33
CA ASN A 302 10.56 10.27 19.95
C ASN A 302 10.25 10.92 18.60
N LEU A 303 9.47 11.99 18.63
CA LEU A 303 9.02 12.72 17.44
C LEU A 303 10.17 13.25 16.59
N PHE A 304 11.16 13.89 17.22
CA PHE A 304 12.27 14.55 16.52
C PHE A 304 13.07 13.54 15.69
N GLN A 305 13.48 12.44 16.31
CA GLN A 305 14.28 11.44 15.61
C GLN A 305 13.43 10.68 14.57
N PHE A 306 12.15 10.44 14.84
CA PHE A 306 11.24 9.84 13.87
C PHE A 306 11.13 10.68 12.58
N PHE A 307 10.87 11.98 12.69
CA PHE A 307 10.75 12.85 11.52
C PHE A 307 12.10 13.13 10.84
N LYS A 308 13.20 13.13 11.58
CA LYS A 308 14.55 13.20 11.01
C LYS A 308 14.90 11.96 10.18
N LEU A 309 14.55 10.77 10.66
CA LEU A 309 14.77 9.51 9.93
C LEU A 309 13.83 9.38 8.74
N LYS A 310 12.58 9.84 8.88
CA LYS A 310 11.59 9.91 7.79
C LYS A 310 12.24 10.51 6.53
N ASN A 311 12.96 11.63 6.64
CA ASN A 311 13.60 12.31 5.50
C ASN A 311 14.75 11.53 4.82
N LYS A 312 15.28 10.48 5.45
CA LYS A 312 16.34 9.61 4.89
C LYS A 312 15.80 8.33 4.24
N SER A 313 14.50 8.08 4.34
CA SER A 313 13.87 6.85 3.85
C SER A 313 13.82 6.78 2.32
N THR A 314 13.63 5.57 1.78
CA THR A 314 13.21 5.42 0.38
C THR A 314 11.79 5.95 0.19
N PHE A 315 11.37 6.18 -1.05
CA PHE A 315 10.04 6.74 -1.29
C PHE A 315 8.90 5.85 -0.79
N LEU A 316 8.97 4.54 -0.96
CA LEU A 316 7.90 3.65 -0.51
C LEU A 316 7.92 3.44 1.01
N GLN A 317 9.09 3.40 1.64
CA GLN A 317 9.20 3.48 3.10
C GLN A 317 8.58 4.78 3.61
N MET A 318 8.87 5.91 2.95
CA MET A 318 8.31 7.21 3.26
C MET A 318 6.77 7.20 3.22
N CYS A 319 6.18 6.61 2.17
CA CYS A 319 4.73 6.44 2.06
C CYS A 319 4.15 5.71 3.28
N LEU A 320 4.80 4.63 3.73
CA LEU A 320 4.37 3.85 4.91
C LEU A 320 4.55 4.63 6.22
N ILE A 321 5.65 5.37 6.38
CA ILE A 321 5.96 6.20 7.55
C ILE A 321 4.98 7.38 7.66
N ASN A 322 4.54 7.94 6.52
CA ASN A 322 3.56 9.02 6.50
C ASN A 322 2.25 8.63 7.19
N ARG A 323 1.81 7.38 6.99
CA ARG A 323 0.60 6.84 7.64
C ARG A 323 0.72 6.85 9.17
N LEU A 324 1.90 6.59 9.72
CA LEU A 324 2.17 6.60 11.16
C LEU A 324 2.29 8.02 11.72
N SER A 325 2.62 9.00 10.88
CA SER A 325 2.93 10.37 11.30
C SER A 325 1.77 11.04 12.04
N ASN A 326 0.53 10.88 11.55
CA ASN A 326 -0.64 11.50 12.19
C ASN A 326 -0.92 10.93 13.58
N GLU A 327 -0.77 9.62 13.77
CA GLU A 327 -0.94 8.99 15.07
C GLU A 327 0.15 9.43 16.06
N LEU A 328 1.39 9.48 15.60
CA LEU A 328 2.51 9.95 16.41
C LEU A 328 2.32 11.41 16.83
N ARG A 329 1.91 12.29 15.91
CA ARG A 329 1.61 13.71 16.19
C ARG A 329 0.50 13.85 17.24
N ILE A 330 -0.57 13.08 17.12
CA ILE A 330 -1.66 13.06 18.12
C ILE A 330 -1.13 12.64 19.49
N ASN A 331 -0.31 11.59 19.56
CA ASN A 331 0.27 11.13 20.83
C ASN A 331 1.26 12.14 21.41
N GLY A 332 2.04 12.81 20.57
CA GLY A 332 2.89 13.94 20.94
C GLY A 332 2.10 15.07 21.59
N ILE A 333 0.99 15.49 20.98
CA ILE A 333 0.11 16.53 21.54
C ILE A 333 -0.51 16.11 22.87
N LYS A 334 -0.87 14.83 23.03
CA LYS A 334 -1.35 14.31 24.33
C LYS A 334 -0.28 14.43 25.42
N ILE A 335 0.99 14.15 25.10
CA ILE A 335 2.11 14.32 26.03
C ILE A 335 2.29 15.81 26.36
N LEU A 336 2.32 16.67 25.34
CA LEU A 336 2.44 18.12 25.53
C LEU A 336 1.32 18.64 26.43
N LYS A 337 0.07 18.26 26.19
CA LYS A 337 -1.08 18.64 27.04
C LYS A 337 -0.87 18.26 28.51
N LYS A 338 -0.35 17.05 28.77
CA LYS A 338 -0.04 16.60 30.13
C LYS A 338 1.09 17.43 30.74
N ALA A 339 2.18 17.67 30.01
CA ALA A 339 3.31 18.45 30.50
C ALA A 339 2.94 19.93 30.77
N THR A 340 2.13 20.52 29.88
CA THR A 340 1.63 21.91 30.02
C THR A 340 0.69 22.05 31.21
N TYR A 341 -0.10 21.00 31.52
CA TYR A 341 -0.97 20.97 32.70
C TYR A 341 -0.21 21.30 33.99
N TYR A 342 0.96 20.68 34.19
CA TYR A 342 1.77 20.86 35.38
C TYR A 342 2.53 22.19 35.41
N SER A 343 2.99 22.67 34.26
CA SER A 343 3.78 23.91 34.14
C SER A 343 2.94 25.19 34.10
N ARG A 344 1.59 25.09 34.01
CA ARG A 344 0.65 26.21 33.84
C ARG A 344 0.89 27.05 32.57
N CYS A 345 1.78 26.61 31.68
CA CYS A 345 2.04 27.23 30.38
C CYS A 345 1.00 26.73 29.37
N LYS A 346 0.00 27.56 29.09
CA LYS A 346 -1.08 27.22 28.14
C LYS A 346 -0.71 27.39 26.68
N TRP A 347 0.37 28.12 26.43
CA TRP A 347 0.71 28.68 25.12
C TRP A 347 1.97 28.02 24.61
N PHE A 348 1.94 27.58 23.36
CA PHE A 348 3.09 26.99 22.69
C PHE A 348 3.39 27.76 21.40
N PRO A 349 4.64 28.17 21.17
CA PRO A 349 5.02 28.85 19.92
C PRO A 349 4.76 27.96 18.70
N ILE A 350 4.22 28.53 17.64
CA ILE A 350 3.92 27.79 16.40
C ILE A 350 5.20 27.22 15.78
N GLN A 351 6.31 27.97 15.82
CA GLN A 351 7.57 27.54 15.22
C GLN A 351 8.11 26.27 15.90
N ASP A 352 8.13 26.25 17.22
CA ASP A 352 8.57 25.09 18.01
C ASP A 352 7.65 23.88 17.78
N LEU A 353 6.35 24.12 17.62
CA LEU A 353 5.38 23.05 17.37
C LEU A 353 5.53 22.47 15.96
N LEU A 354 5.84 23.31 14.99
CA LEU A 354 6.08 22.94 13.61
C LEU A 354 7.29 22.01 13.52
N GLU A 355 8.40 22.37 14.17
CA GLU A 355 9.60 21.54 14.26
C GLU A 355 9.34 20.23 15.03
N LEU A 356 8.71 20.32 16.21
CA LEU A 356 8.45 19.16 17.06
C LEU A 356 7.52 18.13 16.41
N LEU A 357 6.48 18.57 15.72
CA LEU A 357 5.51 17.69 15.04
C LEU A 357 5.95 17.30 13.62
N GLY A 358 7.11 17.77 13.17
CA GLY A 358 7.65 17.50 11.84
C GLY A 358 6.68 17.90 10.73
N PHE A 359 6.12 19.10 10.82
CA PHE A 359 5.43 19.74 9.69
C PHE A 359 6.42 20.60 8.93
N GLU A 360 6.27 20.64 7.61
CA GLU A 360 7.11 21.50 6.77
C GLU A 360 6.43 22.85 6.53
N GLN A 361 5.09 22.82 6.42
CA GLN A 361 4.28 24.00 6.19
C GLN A 361 3.39 24.32 7.38
N LYS A 362 3.33 25.61 7.74
CA LYS A 362 2.42 26.11 8.77
C LYS A 362 0.95 25.79 8.44
N LYS A 363 0.54 25.94 7.18
CA LYS A 363 -0.84 25.68 6.73
C LYS A 363 -1.28 24.24 7.02
N GLU A 364 -0.43 23.25 6.73
CA GLU A 364 -0.71 21.84 7.02
C GLU A 364 -0.87 21.57 8.51
N MET A 365 0.02 22.15 9.33
CA MET A 365 -0.07 22.05 10.79
C MET A 365 -1.40 22.62 11.29
N ILE A 366 -1.83 23.77 10.77
CA ILE A 366 -3.09 24.41 11.14
C ILE A 366 -4.28 23.53 10.78
N ILE A 367 -4.31 22.96 9.58
CA ILE A 367 -5.37 22.03 9.16
C ILE A 367 -5.45 20.84 10.11
N PHE A 368 -4.29 20.27 10.46
CA PHE A 368 -4.18 19.17 11.42
C PHE A 368 -4.67 19.56 12.82
N LEU A 369 -4.23 20.70 13.37
CA LEU A 369 -4.61 21.21 14.69
C LEU A 369 -6.13 21.48 14.75
N ASN A 370 -6.67 22.11 13.71
CA ASN A 370 -8.11 22.34 13.59
C ASN A 370 -8.90 21.02 13.54
N SER A 371 -8.38 19.97 12.89
CA SER A 371 -9.04 18.67 12.85
C SER A 371 -9.13 17.98 14.21
N ILE A 372 -8.19 18.26 15.12
CA ILE A 372 -8.15 17.74 16.48
C ILE A 372 -8.78 18.68 17.52
N GLY A 373 -9.42 19.76 17.06
CA GLY A 373 -10.14 20.71 17.91
C GLY A 373 -9.27 21.78 18.57
N ILE A 374 -8.00 21.90 18.19
CA ILE A 374 -7.11 22.95 18.65
C ILE A 374 -7.21 24.14 17.69
N LYS A 375 -7.63 25.30 18.20
CA LYS A 375 -7.73 26.52 17.39
C LYS A 375 -6.50 27.38 17.59
N GLU A 376 -6.05 28.01 16.51
CA GLU A 376 -5.15 29.15 16.60
C GLU A 376 -5.89 30.31 17.28
N MET A 377 -5.16 31.04 18.13
CA MET A 377 -5.69 32.22 18.79
C MET A 377 -5.05 33.48 18.22
N ASP A 378 -3.73 33.45 18.01
CA ASP A 378 -2.92 34.50 17.38
C ASP A 378 -2.00 33.90 16.31
N GLU A 379 -1.43 34.71 15.41
CA GLU A 379 -0.51 34.24 14.36
C GLU A 379 0.77 33.54 14.87
N LYS A 380 1.06 33.62 16.18
CA LYS A 380 2.33 33.15 16.78
C LYS A 380 2.20 31.99 17.76
N SER A 381 1.02 31.73 18.34
CA SER A 381 0.88 30.75 19.43
C SER A 381 -0.43 29.97 19.39
N VAL A 382 -0.35 28.73 19.88
CA VAL A 382 -1.47 27.78 19.93
C VAL A 382 -1.78 27.40 21.37
N ASN A 383 -3.07 27.24 21.67
CA ASN A 383 -3.54 26.77 22.97
C ASN A 383 -3.73 25.24 22.98
N ILE A 384 -2.73 24.52 23.48
CA ILE A 384 -2.73 23.04 23.51
C ILE A 384 -3.81 22.47 24.44
N TYR A 385 -4.29 23.24 25.44
CA TYR A 385 -5.33 22.76 26.36
C TYR A 385 -6.67 22.51 25.66
N GLN A 386 -6.94 23.19 24.54
CA GLN A 386 -8.15 23.00 23.75
C GLN A 386 -8.24 21.62 23.09
N PHE A 387 -7.18 20.81 23.12
CA PHE A 387 -7.20 19.46 22.58
C PHE A 387 -8.33 18.63 23.19
N ASN A 388 -9.31 18.28 22.35
CA ASN A 388 -10.45 17.47 22.73
C ASN A 388 -10.35 16.10 22.05
N SER A 389 -9.99 15.07 22.83
CA SER A 389 -9.88 13.70 22.32
C SER A 389 -11.20 13.14 21.79
N ASN A 390 -12.34 13.71 22.20
CA ASN A 390 -13.66 13.26 21.82
C ASN A 390 -14.17 13.89 20.52
N GLU A 391 -13.57 14.99 20.06
CA GLU A 391 -13.97 15.72 18.84
C GLU A 391 -12.94 15.63 17.71
N ALA A 392 -11.81 14.94 17.94
CA ALA A 392 -10.78 14.76 16.94
C ALA A 392 -11.34 14.04 15.70
N ASN A 393 -11.65 14.80 14.66
CA ASN A 393 -11.75 14.27 13.32
C ASN A 393 -10.34 13.85 12.95
N PHE A 394 -10.08 12.53 12.94
CA PHE A 394 -8.75 12.04 12.59
C PHE A 394 -8.25 12.70 11.29
N PRO A 395 -7.12 13.41 11.34
CA PRO A 395 -6.64 14.22 10.24
C PRO A 395 -6.45 13.35 9.00
N VAL A 396 -6.83 13.89 7.85
CA VAL A 396 -6.52 13.29 6.56
C VAL A 396 -5.00 13.20 6.44
N CYS A 397 -4.48 12.06 6.02
CA CYS A 397 -3.07 11.95 5.69
C CYS A 397 -2.86 12.78 4.43
N LEU A 398 -1.99 13.78 4.48
CA LEU A 398 -1.72 14.67 3.34
C LEU A 398 -0.51 14.15 2.56
N ARG A 399 -0.53 14.37 1.25
CA ARG A 399 0.63 14.23 0.39
C ARG A 399 1.46 15.47 0.54
N PHE A 400 2.73 15.27 0.77
CA PHE A 400 3.66 16.36 1.03
C PHE A 400 4.76 16.39 -0.04
N PHE A 401 5.14 15.22 -0.56
CA PHE A 401 6.10 15.06 -1.64
C PHE A 401 5.45 14.53 -2.92
N ASP A 402 5.81 15.10 -4.07
CA ASP A 402 5.45 14.58 -5.40
C ASP A 402 6.71 14.14 -6.15
N PHE A 403 6.85 12.82 -6.32
CA PHE A 403 8.00 12.23 -7.01
C PHE A 403 8.05 12.61 -8.49
N LYS A 404 6.94 13.04 -9.10
CA LYS A 404 6.92 13.47 -10.50
C LYS A 404 7.80 14.70 -10.75
N LEU A 405 8.02 15.50 -9.72
CA LEU A 405 8.93 16.66 -9.78
C LEU A 405 10.40 16.25 -10.00
N LEU A 406 10.73 14.97 -9.79
CA LEU A 406 12.03 14.38 -10.10
C LEU A 406 12.07 13.70 -11.48
N GLY A 407 11.02 13.85 -12.28
CA GLY A 407 10.89 13.17 -13.57
C GLY A 407 10.67 11.66 -13.46
N LEU A 408 10.42 11.14 -12.25
CA LEU A 408 10.16 9.72 -12.01
C LEU A 408 8.71 9.37 -12.37
N LYS A 409 8.54 8.20 -12.97
CA LYS A 409 7.22 7.62 -13.24
C LYS A 409 6.81 6.66 -12.13
N ARG A 410 5.51 6.35 -12.07
CA ARG A 410 4.99 5.34 -11.14
C ARG A 410 5.54 3.96 -11.46
N SER A 411 5.67 3.63 -12.75
CA SER A 411 6.23 2.34 -13.17
C SER A 411 7.69 2.18 -12.74
N ASP A 412 8.48 3.26 -12.74
CA ASP A 412 9.86 3.25 -12.26
C ASP A 412 9.87 2.80 -10.79
N ILE A 413 9.08 3.46 -9.93
CA ILE A 413 9.01 3.18 -8.48
C ILE A 413 8.59 1.74 -8.19
N ILE A 414 7.71 1.15 -9.00
CA ILE A 414 7.24 -0.22 -8.80
C ILE A 414 8.28 -1.25 -9.26
N LYS A 415 8.99 -0.97 -10.36
CA LYS A 415 10.02 -1.88 -10.89
C LYS A 415 11.25 -1.91 -10.00
N LYS A 416 11.65 -0.76 -9.47
CA LYS A 416 12.80 -0.62 -8.58
C LYS A 416 12.47 0.40 -7.50
N GLU A 417 12.78 0.05 -6.25
CA GLU A 417 12.69 1.02 -5.18
C GLU A 417 13.81 2.07 -5.34
N TYR A 418 13.42 3.35 -5.31
CA TYR A 418 14.37 4.46 -5.36
C TYR A 418 14.58 5.03 -3.95
N LYS A 419 15.85 5.19 -3.58
CA LYS A 419 16.25 6.04 -2.45
C LYS A 419 16.10 7.49 -2.91
N ILE A 420 14.91 8.04 -2.72
CA ILE A 420 14.65 9.45 -3.00
C ILE A 420 15.13 10.24 -1.78
N ILE A 421 16.27 10.93 -1.92
CA ILE A 421 16.74 11.86 -0.89
C ILE A 421 15.82 13.08 -0.95
N ILE A 422 14.83 13.12 -0.05
CA ILE A 422 13.94 14.27 0.11
C ILE A 422 14.77 15.37 0.78
N SER A 423 15.40 16.20 -0.04
CA SER A 423 16.06 17.42 0.44
C SER A 423 15.02 18.51 0.66
N SER A 424 15.22 19.36 1.65
CA SER A 424 14.38 20.53 1.96
C SER A 424 14.23 21.53 0.79
N LYS A 425 14.97 21.35 -0.30
CA LYS A 425 14.93 22.18 -1.52
C LYS A 425 14.11 21.59 -2.67
N MET A 426 13.65 20.33 -2.58
CA MET A 426 12.80 19.77 -3.62
C MET A 426 11.41 20.39 -3.49
N LYS A 427 10.97 21.07 -4.55
CA LYS A 427 9.70 21.81 -4.58
C LYS A 427 8.57 20.89 -4.12
N TRP A 428 7.81 21.37 -3.16
CA TRP A 428 6.63 20.73 -2.62
C TRP A 428 5.49 20.93 -3.61
N ILE A 429 4.43 20.11 -3.55
CA ILE A 429 3.23 20.30 -4.37
C ILE A 429 2.78 21.75 -4.19
N GLU A 430 2.88 22.56 -5.27
CA GLU A 430 2.60 23.99 -5.21
C GLU A 430 1.15 24.25 -4.79
N GLU A 431 0.97 25.39 -4.12
CA GLU A 431 -0.12 25.82 -3.22
C GLU A 431 -1.58 25.69 -3.71
N ASN A 432 -1.82 25.23 -4.94
CA ASN A 432 -3.12 25.27 -5.61
C ASN A 432 -3.86 23.91 -5.69
N SER A 433 -3.29 22.81 -5.20
CA SER A 433 -3.94 21.48 -5.29
C SER A 433 -4.49 20.92 -3.99
N ILE A 434 -4.47 21.69 -2.89
CA ILE A 434 -5.10 21.30 -1.63
C ILE A 434 -6.46 22.01 -1.53
N PHE A 435 -7.47 21.45 -2.20
CA PHE A 435 -8.89 21.78 -1.98
C PHE A 435 -9.79 20.57 -2.23
#